data_AF-A0A932K4Z6-F1
#
_entry.id   AF-A0A932K4Z6-F1
#
_cell.length_a   1.000
_cell.length_b   1.000
_cell.length_c   1.000
_cell.angle_alpha   90.00
_cell.angle_beta   90.00
_cell.angle_gamma   90.00
#
_symmetry.space_group_name_H-M   'P 1'
#
loop_
_entity.id
_entity.type
_entity.pdbx_description
1 polymer ?
#
loop_
_entity_poly.entity_id
_entity_poly.type
_entity_poly.pdbx_seq_one_letter_code
_entity_poly.pdbx_strand_id
1 'polypeptide(L)'
;MAFIRKIKKKSGTYLAKVESYRKDGKIKQRVLEYLGKEIEGRPAKRINTSDIIVKNVKRSLDILAIDKIAEELKLKLMQNRYILSLIYSHLLEKRSINKLEEWMRYTEIPEILEINDVSTKILYESLGDISEEDFNKMNLSMQEVFEDYEKISDAAVIDVTDTYFEGNSEEIKRRKGKDGKVRRLVQLGLATSFKNGFPIFYKKYHGNLNGIHVFRDMALELKNKNLKSIIIDRGMMSFENMKLIKSLELELIGGLRKNKTLVDDFVSKINREDIYTLKNRVALKNTSVFINSFDYMEGRLIVVYNPSLEVIKKEINFEKGNDNNSDIGYSLIYHNTKYADEEVIRKYYDKEIIERAFKQLKGVLNLRPIRVWLKEHKEGHIMICYLAYAILSLMNYKLKKSKISAIDALDVLKHGYRVSLFDKKNNHEWNLLVQLTPKQKELLDCLGVVYKN
;
A
#
# COMPACT_ATOMS: atom_id res chain seq x y z
N MET A 1 -48.68 0.26 19.24
CA MET A 1 -47.86 0.43 18.03
C MET A 1 -47.91 1.87 17.57
N ALA A 2 -46.74 2.49 17.37
CA ALA A 2 -46.64 3.85 16.86
C ALA A 2 -46.69 3.86 15.33
N PHE A 3 -47.35 4.86 14.74
CA PHE A 3 -47.45 5.03 13.29
C PHE A 3 -47.40 6.52 12.91
N ILE A 4 -47.14 6.82 11.63
CA ILE A 4 -47.11 8.21 11.13
C ILE A 4 -48.52 8.65 10.77
N ARG A 5 -48.98 9.73 11.40
CA ARG A 5 -50.27 10.38 11.09
C ARG A 5 -50.04 11.64 10.27
N LYS A 6 -50.83 11.78 9.19
CA LYS A 6 -50.97 13.03 8.43
C LYS A 6 -51.97 13.95 9.11
N ILE A 7 -51.56 15.17 9.41
CA ILE A 7 -52.36 16.23 10.02
C ILE A 7 -52.52 17.35 8.98
N LYS A 8 -53.69 17.45 8.36
CA LYS A 8 -53.98 18.50 7.36
C LYS A 8 -54.31 19.81 8.09
N LYS A 9 -53.59 20.89 7.75
CA LYS A 9 -53.85 22.27 8.20
C LYS A 9 -53.94 23.20 6.98
N LYS A 10 -54.47 24.42 7.16
CA LYS A 10 -54.51 25.45 6.09
C LYS A 10 -53.13 25.75 5.49
N SER A 11 -52.06 25.62 6.28
CA SER A 11 -50.67 25.85 5.87
C SER A 11 -49.97 24.63 5.22
N GLY A 12 -50.65 23.48 5.09
CA GLY A 12 -50.14 22.25 4.49
C GLY A 12 -50.39 20.99 5.33
N THR A 13 -49.89 19.86 4.85
CA THR A 13 -49.93 18.57 5.57
C THR A 13 -48.72 18.44 6.48
N TYR A 14 -48.92 18.04 7.73
CA TYR A 14 -47.85 17.79 8.70
C TYR A 14 -47.83 16.33 9.09
N LEU A 15 -46.64 15.80 9.37
CA LEU A 15 -46.43 14.43 9.79
C LEU A 15 -46.10 14.39 11.28
N ALA A 16 -46.72 13.47 12.01
CA ALA A 16 -46.43 13.23 13.42
C ALA A 16 -46.41 11.72 13.71
N LYS A 17 -45.43 11.26 14.48
CA LYS A 17 -45.40 9.90 15.03
C LYS A 17 -46.36 9.86 16.21
N VAL A 18 -47.41 9.06 16.12
CA VAL A 18 -48.46 8.95 17.14
C VAL A 18 -48.58 7.52 17.63
N GLU A 19 -49.05 7.36 18.86
CA GLU A 19 -49.38 6.07 19.45
C GLU A 19 -50.82 6.06 19.96
N SER A 20 -51.54 4.98 19.65
CA SER A 20 -52.89 4.73 20.16
C SER A 20 -52.85 4.19 21.59
N TYR A 21 -53.67 4.75 22.47
CA TYR A 21 -53.86 4.29 23.85
C TYR A 21 -55.35 4.36 24.23
N ARG A 22 -55.78 3.57 25.23
CA ARG A 22 -57.15 3.61 25.74
C ARG A 22 -57.25 4.54 26.95
N LYS A 23 -58.26 5.41 26.95
CA LYS A 23 -58.65 6.22 28.11
C LYS A 23 -60.17 6.31 28.14
N ASP A 24 -60.77 5.92 29.27
CA ASP A 24 -62.23 5.91 29.49
C ASP A 24 -62.98 5.10 28.41
N GLY A 25 -62.48 3.91 28.08
CA GLY A 25 -63.08 3.02 27.08
C GLY A 25 -62.92 3.45 25.61
N LYS A 26 -62.40 4.66 25.35
CA LYS A 26 -62.19 5.18 23.98
C LYS A 26 -60.73 5.09 23.56
N ILE A 27 -60.48 4.76 22.29
CA ILE A 27 -59.15 4.79 21.68
C ILE A 27 -58.79 6.26 21.40
N LYS A 28 -57.76 6.76 22.06
CA LYS A 28 -57.15 8.08 21.82
C LYS A 28 -55.76 7.91 21.23
N GLN A 29 -55.24 8.97 20.64
CA GLN A 29 -53.88 9.01 20.11
C GLN A 29 -53.09 10.11 20.82
N ARG A 30 -51.87 9.79 21.26
CA ARG A 30 -50.90 10.78 21.76
C ARG A 30 -49.81 10.99 20.73
N VAL A 31 -49.37 12.24 20.56
CA VAL A 31 -48.22 12.57 19.71
C VAL A 31 -46.95 12.23 20.47
N LEU A 32 -46.12 11.36 19.89
CA LEU A 32 -44.78 11.05 20.40
C LEU A 32 -43.75 12.03 19.86
N GLU A 33 -43.84 12.35 18.56
CA GLU A 33 -42.89 13.24 17.89
C GLU A 33 -43.55 13.95 16.71
N TYR A 34 -43.34 15.26 16.57
CA TYR A 34 -43.68 15.99 15.33
C TYR A 34 -42.54 15.86 14.32
N LEU A 35 -42.84 15.30 13.15
CA LEU A 35 -41.85 15.03 12.11
C LEU A 35 -41.65 16.21 11.15
N GLY A 36 -42.62 17.13 11.05
CA GLY A 36 -42.52 18.34 10.23
C GLY A 36 -43.65 18.47 9.19
N LYS A 37 -43.51 19.41 8.25
CA LYS A 37 -44.42 19.58 7.11
C LYS A 37 -44.05 18.56 6.03
N GLU A 38 -45.03 17.92 5.41
CA GLU A 38 -44.81 17.05 4.26
C GLU A 38 -44.45 17.90 3.02
N ILE A 39 -43.25 17.69 2.48
CA ILE A 39 -42.74 18.29 1.24
C ILE A 39 -42.26 17.13 0.37
N GLU A 40 -42.79 17.00 -0.86
CA GLU A 40 -42.45 15.93 -1.80
C GLU A 40 -42.52 14.50 -1.19
N GLY A 41 -43.53 14.27 -0.34
CA GLY A 41 -43.73 12.98 0.34
C GLY A 41 -42.77 12.69 1.50
N ARG A 42 -41.91 13.65 1.87
CA ARG A 42 -40.97 13.54 3.00
C ARG A 42 -41.28 14.57 4.10
N PRO A 43 -41.07 14.23 5.38
CA PRO A 43 -41.13 15.22 6.46
C PRO A 43 -40.00 16.24 6.34
N ALA A 44 -40.34 17.52 6.37
CA ALA A 44 -39.42 18.65 6.41
C ALA A 44 -39.72 19.51 7.64
N LYS A 45 -38.74 19.68 8.53
CA LYS A 45 -38.82 20.61 9.66
C LYS A 45 -38.35 21.99 9.20
N ARG A 46 -39.05 23.04 9.61
CA ARG A 46 -38.57 24.41 9.40
C ARG A 46 -37.50 24.69 10.44
N ILE A 47 -36.28 24.90 9.98
CA ILE A 47 -35.13 25.23 10.82
C ILE A 47 -34.83 26.72 10.60
N ASN A 48 -34.64 27.48 11.67
CA ASN A 48 -34.10 28.84 11.58
C ASN A 48 -32.60 28.77 11.78
N THR A 49 -31.82 29.41 10.91
CA THR A 49 -30.36 29.40 11.00
C THR A 49 -29.83 29.95 12.33
N SER A 50 -30.55 30.89 12.96
CA SER A 50 -30.23 31.43 14.29
C SER A 50 -30.30 30.41 15.43
N ASP A 51 -31.08 29.33 15.24
CA ASP A 51 -31.34 28.31 16.26
C ASP A 51 -30.35 27.12 16.13
N ILE A 52 -29.52 27.11 15.08
CA ILE A 52 -28.54 26.06 14.78
C ILE A 52 -27.22 26.35 15.48
N ILE A 53 -26.67 25.34 16.15
CA ILE A 53 -25.30 25.33 16.66
C ILE A 53 -24.48 24.27 15.93
N VAL A 54 -23.23 24.60 15.62
CA VAL A 54 -22.23 23.61 15.23
C VAL A 54 -21.72 22.92 16.51
N LYS A 55 -22.04 21.63 16.67
CA LYS A 55 -21.57 20.82 17.81
C LYS A 55 -20.12 20.39 17.64
N ASN A 56 -19.77 19.90 16.45
CA ASN A 56 -18.41 19.48 16.12
C ASN A 56 -18.15 19.57 14.61
N VAL A 57 -16.87 19.54 14.25
CA VAL A 57 -16.38 19.43 12.87
C VAL A 57 -15.30 18.36 12.86
N LYS A 58 -15.45 17.35 11.99
CA LYS A 58 -14.55 16.20 11.91
C LYS A 58 -13.99 16.03 10.51
N ARG A 59 -12.69 15.72 10.40
CA ARG A 59 -12.06 15.26 9.14
C ARG A 59 -12.75 13.97 8.68
N SER A 60 -13.07 13.87 7.39
CA SER A 60 -14.01 12.87 6.87
C SER A 60 -13.59 12.21 5.55
N LEU A 61 -13.44 12.97 4.45
CA LEU A 61 -13.45 12.39 3.10
C LEU A 61 -12.32 11.42 2.79
N ASP A 62 -11.11 11.75 3.23
CA ASP A 62 -9.94 10.89 3.06
C ASP A 62 -10.03 9.63 3.94
N ILE A 63 -10.69 9.70 5.09
CA ILE A 63 -11.00 8.54 5.91
C ILE A 63 -12.03 7.65 5.22
N LEU A 64 -13.07 8.22 4.60
CA LEU A 64 -14.03 7.45 3.81
C LEU A 64 -13.37 6.76 2.61
N ALA A 65 -12.44 7.45 1.94
CA ALA A 65 -11.62 6.89 0.88
C ALA A 65 -10.77 5.70 1.36
N ILE A 66 -10.08 5.85 2.48
CA ILE A 66 -9.30 4.76 3.08
C ILE A 66 -10.21 3.62 3.52
N ASP A 67 -11.32 3.91 4.18
CA ASP A 67 -12.24 2.89 4.69
C ASP A 67 -12.84 2.05 3.57
N LYS A 68 -13.18 2.69 2.44
CA LYS A 68 -13.67 1.97 1.27
C LYS A 68 -12.66 0.98 0.72
N ILE A 69 -11.39 1.37 0.66
CA ILE A 69 -10.31 0.53 0.16
C ILE A 69 -9.95 -0.57 1.16
N ALA A 70 -9.96 -0.26 2.46
CA ALA A 70 -9.76 -1.24 3.52
C ALA A 70 -10.89 -2.28 3.57
N GLU A 71 -12.15 -1.87 3.33
CA GLU A 71 -13.28 -2.79 3.15
C GLU A 71 -13.05 -3.71 1.95
N GLU A 72 -12.66 -3.15 0.81
CA GLU A 72 -12.42 -3.92 -0.42
C GLU A 72 -11.28 -4.92 -0.27
N LEU A 73 -10.19 -4.54 0.41
CA LEU A 73 -9.07 -5.41 0.78
C LEU A 73 -9.40 -6.40 1.90
N LYS A 74 -10.66 -6.44 2.36
CA LYS A 74 -11.15 -7.29 3.45
C LYS A 74 -10.44 -7.06 4.80
N LEU A 75 -9.76 -5.92 4.98
CA LEU A 75 -9.08 -5.59 6.23
C LEU A 75 -10.04 -5.40 7.40
N LYS A 76 -11.30 -5.03 7.10
CA LYS A 76 -12.38 -4.93 8.10
C LYS A 76 -12.81 -6.29 8.68
N LEU A 77 -12.21 -7.41 8.27
CA LEU A 77 -12.36 -8.70 8.95
C LEU A 77 -11.49 -8.83 10.21
N MET A 78 -10.51 -7.94 10.41
CA MET A 78 -9.73 -7.89 11.66
C MET A 78 -10.63 -7.60 12.86
N GLN A 79 -10.48 -8.44 13.90
CA GLN A 79 -11.27 -8.35 15.13
C GLN A 79 -10.92 -7.07 15.92
N ASN A 80 -9.63 -6.81 16.11
CA ASN A 80 -9.20 -5.61 16.82
C ASN A 80 -9.23 -4.39 15.86
N ARG A 81 -10.31 -3.61 15.96
CA ARG A 81 -10.55 -2.38 15.22
C ARG A 81 -9.55 -1.26 15.54
N TYR A 82 -8.86 -1.30 16.68
CA TYR A 82 -7.81 -0.34 17.00
C TYR A 82 -6.58 -0.52 16.10
N ILE A 83 -6.33 -1.72 15.56
CA ILE A 83 -5.30 -1.92 14.53
C ILE A 83 -5.67 -1.16 13.25
N LEU A 84 -6.94 -1.22 12.83
CA LEU A 84 -7.43 -0.46 11.67
C LEU A 84 -7.30 1.05 11.91
N SER A 85 -7.59 1.52 13.12
CA SER A 85 -7.44 2.94 13.46
C SER A 85 -5.98 3.37 13.39
N LEU A 86 -5.03 2.52 13.78
CA LEU A 86 -3.60 2.75 13.59
C LEU A 86 -3.22 2.78 12.11
N ILE A 87 -3.72 1.85 11.29
CA ILE A 87 -3.47 1.84 9.83
C ILE A 87 -3.98 3.13 9.18
N TYR A 88 -5.21 3.55 9.50
CA TYR A 88 -5.83 4.76 8.92
C TYR A 88 -5.07 6.00 9.38
N SER A 89 -4.74 6.07 10.67
CA SER A 89 -3.95 7.18 11.21
C SER A 89 -2.59 7.27 10.54
N HIS A 90 -1.93 6.13 10.33
CA HIS A 90 -0.61 6.07 9.74
C HIS A 90 -0.58 6.55 8.27
N LEU A 91 -1.68 6.40 7.55
CA LEU A 91 -1.88 6.95 6.21
C LEU A 91 -2.15 8.46 6.21
N LEU A 92 -2.78 8.99 7.26
CA LEU A 92 -3.33 10.34 7.30
C LEU A 92 -2.53 11.35 8.14
N GLU A 93 -1.76 10.85 9.12
CA GLU A 93 -1.06 11.64 10.12
C GLU A 93 0.22 10.92 10.58
N LYS A 94 1.38 11.56 10.35
CA LYS A 94 2.70 10.95 10.59
C LYS A 94 3.24 11.17 12.01
N ARG A 95 2.35 11.36 12.99
CA ARG A 95 2.72 11.64 14.39
C ARG A 95 3.00 10.35 15.16
N SER A 96 3.66 10.47 16.31
CA SER A 96 3.78 9.34 17.25
C SER A 96 2.41 8.97 17.86
N ILE A 97 2.26 7.70 18.25
CA ILE A 97 1.00 7.15 18.80
C ILE A 97 0.45 7.97 19.96
N ASN A 98 1.31 8.54 20.82
CA ASN A 98 0.91 9.40 21.93
C ASN A 98 0.23 10.72 21.55
N LYS A 99 0.14 11.05 20.25
CA LYS A 99 -0.63 12.20 19.73
C LYS A 99 -1.88 11.77 18.96
N LEU A 100 -2.05 10.48 18.71
CA LEU A 100 -3.18 9.97 17.94
C LEU A 100 -4.48 10.02 18.73
N GLU A 101 -4.44 9.82 20.06
CA GLU A 101 -5.62 9.93 20.91
C GLU A 101 -6.31 11.31 20.77
N GLU A 102 -5.56 12.39 20.93
CA GLU A 102 -6.09 13.75 20.79
C GLU A 102 -6.54 14.01 19.34
N TRP A 103 -5.73 13.60 18.36
CA TRP A 103 -6.02 13.82 16.95
C TRP A 103 -7.28 13.10 16.47
N MET A 104 -7.49 11.84 16.87
CA MET A 104 -8.67 11.04 16.49
C MET A 104 -9.99 11.65 16.98
N ARG A 105 -9.98 12.45 18.06
CA ARG A 105 -11.19 13.17 18.52
C ARG A 105 -11.75 14.12 17.46
N TYR A 106 -10.90 14.60 16.55
CA TYR A 106 -11.25 15.51 15.46
C TYR A 106 -11.41 14.80 14.11
N THR A 107 -11.51 13.48 14.10
CA THR A 107 -11.73 12.67 12.89
C THR A 107 -12.96 11.79 13.02
N GLU A 108 -13.44 11.26 11.89
CA GLU A 108 -14.50 10.24 11.86
C GLU A 108 -13.98 8.80 12.06
N ILE A 109 -12.68 8.60 12.32
CA ILE A 109 -12.11 7.25 12.48
C ILE A 109 -12.83 6.47 13.60
N PRO A 110 -13.08 7.06 14.80
CA PRO A 110 -13.78 6.33 15.85
C PRO A 110 -15.18 5.87 15.45
N GLU A 111 -15.94 6.75 14.80
CA GLU A 111 -17.31 6.43 14.33
C GLU A 111 -17.32 5.38 13.21
N ILE A 112 -16.43 5.51 12.22
CA ILE A 112 -16.38 4.61 11.05
C ILE A 112 -15.93 3.20 11.44
N LEU A 113 -15.05 3.09 12.45
CA LEU A 113 -14.55 1.82 12.95
C LEU A 113 -15.31 1.31 14.17
N GLU A 114 -16.33 2.03 14.63
CA GLU A 114 -17.16 1.69 15.80
C GLU A 114 -16.32 1.43 17.07
N ILE A 115 -15.29 2.24 17.29
CA ILE A 115 -14.43 2.17 18.47
C ILE A 115 -14.75 3.29 19.47
N ASN A 116 -14.76 2.92 20.75
CA ASN A 116 -14.97 3.85 21.87
C ASN A 116 -13.67 4.00 22.67
N ASP A 117 -13.59 5.02 23.53
CA ASP A 117 -12.53 5.15 24.53
C ASP A 117 -11.08 5.04 24.01
N VAL A 118 -10.81 5.60 22.83
CA VAL A 118 -9.46 5.65 22.26
C VAL A 118 -8.50 6.28 23.27
N SER A 119 -7.51 5.51 23.71
CA SER A 119 -6.45 5.97 24.58
C SER A 119 -5.09 5.58 24.04
N THR A 120 -4.06 6.38 24.35
CA THR A 120 -2.68 6.08 23.98
C THR A 120 -2.24 4.68 24.43
N LYS A 121 -2.70 4.25 25.61
CA LYS A 121 -2.41 2.92 26.17
C LYS A 121 -2.97 1.81 25.28
N ILE A 122 -4.26 1.86 24.96
CA ILE A 122 -4.94 0.87 24.10
C ILE A 122 -4.27 0.80 22.71
N LEU A 123 -3.90 1.95 22.14
CA LEU A 123 -3.24 2.00 20.84
C LEU A 123 -1.85 1.34 20.86
N TYR A 124 -1.08 1.50 21.94
CA TYR A 124 0.21 0.80 22.06
C TYR A 124 0.02 -0.70 22.27
N GLU A 125 -0.90 -1.10 23.17
CA GLU A 125 -1.21 -2.52 23.43
C GLU A 125 -1.68 -3.22 22.15
N SER A 126 -2.51 -2.55 21.34
CA SER A 126 -3.00 -3.09 20.06
C SER A 126 -1.91 -3.35 19.02
N LEU A 127 -0.71 -2.76 19.15
CA LEU A 127 0.41 -3.13 18.28
C LEU A 127 0.90 -4.56 18.55
N GLY A 128 0.80 -5.03 19.80
CA GLY A 128 1.18 -6.37 20.19
C GLY A 128 0.12 -7.44 19.86
N ASP A 129 -1.10 -7.02 19.53
CA ASP A 129 -2.25 -7.92 19.31
C ASP A 129 -2.30 -8.53 17.90
N ILE A 130 -1.41 -8.14 16.99
CA ILE A 130 -1.38 -8.68 15.63
C ILE A 130 -0.62 -10.01 15.63
N SER A 131 -1.35 -11.11 15.76
CA SER A 131 -0.74 -12.44 15.64
C SER A 131 -0.24 -12.69 14.21
N GLU A 132 0.82 -13.49 14.07
CA GLU A 132 1.36 -13.87 12.75
C GLU A 132 0.31 -14.66 11.94
N GLU A 133 -0.52 -15.46 12.60
CA GLU A 133 -1.60 -16.22 11.97
C GLU A 133 -2.69 -15.29 11.39
N ASP A 134 -3.17 -14.33 12.19
CA ASP A 134 -4.18 -13.37 11.73
C ASP A 134 -3.64 -12.50 10.61
N PHE A 135 -2.39 -12.07 10.73
CA PHE A 135 -1.72 -11.34 9.67
C PHE A 135 -1.66 -12.15 8.37
N ASN A 136 -1.28 -13.42 8.44
CA ASN A 136 -1.18 -14.30 7.27
C ASN A 136 -2.54 -14.53 6.61
N LYS A 137 -3.61 -14.71 7.40
CA LYS A 137 -5.00 -14.79 6.89
C LYS A 137 -5.41 -13.51 6.18
N MET A 138 -5.04 -12.35 6.74
CA MET A 138 -5.31 -11.06 6.13
C MET A 138 -4.53 -10.89 4.81
N ASN A 139 -3.26 -11.27 4.79
CA ASN A 139 -2.45 -11.22 3.59
C ASN A 139 -3.00 -12.12 2.47
N LEU A 140 -3.47 -13.33 2.79
CA LEU A 140 -4.15 -14.20 1.83
C LEU A 140 -5.42 -13.54 1.28
N SER A 141 -6.25 -12.95 2.16
CA SER A 141 -7.48 -12.26 1.77
C SER A 141 -7.23 -11.09 0.83
N MET A 142 -6.16 -10.31 1.08
CA MET A 142 -5.74 -9.22 0.20
C MET A 142 -5.23 -9.73 -1.16
N GLN A 143 -4.47 -10.84 -1.17
CA GLN A 143 -3.97 -11.45 -2.41
C GLN A 143 -5.11 -11.87 -3.34
N GLU A 144 -6.18 -12.46 -2.79
CA GLU A 144 -7.38 -12.79 -3.58
C GLU A 144 -7.96 -11.55 -4.26
N VAL A 145 -8.08 -10.45 -3.52
CA VAL A 145 -8.60 -9.18 -4.06
C VAL A 145 -7.66 -8.63 -5.13
N PHE A 146 -6.34 -8.72 -4.94
CA PHE A 146 -5.39 -8.26 -5.96
C PHE A 146 -5.46 -9.08 -7.25
N GLU A 147 -5.78 -10.38 -7.18
CA GLU A 147 -5.94 -11.23 -8.37
C GLU A 147 -7.11 -10.78 -9.27
N ASP A 148 -8.15 -10.15 -8.69
CA ASP A 148 -9.24 -9.54 -9.44
C ASP A 148 -8.79 -8.31 -10.28
N TYR A 149 -7.68 -7.67 -9.90
CA TYR A 149 -7.16 -6.45 -10.54
C TYR A 149 -5.98 -6.69 -11.48
N GLU A 150 -5.20 -7.71 -11.21
CA GLU A 150 -4.04 -8.15 -11.97
C GLU A 150 -3.79 -9.62 -11.67
N LYS A 151 -3.40 -10.38 -12.68
CA LYS A 151 -2.85 -11.72 -12.48
C LYS A 151 -1.50 -11.66 -11.74
N ILE A 152 -1.52 -11.58 -10.40
CA ILE A 152 -0.32 -11.44 -9.57
C ILE A 152 0.55 -12.70 -9.65
N SER A 153 -0.08 -13.83 -10.01
CA SER A 153 0.54 -15.12 -10.28
C SER A 153 1.52 -15.10 -11.47
N ASP A 154 1.50 -14.11 -12.36
CA ASP A 154 2.39 -14.12 -13.53
C ASP A 154 3.86 -13.79 -13.18
N ALA A 155 4.10 -12.76 -12.37
CA ALA A 155 5.45 -12.34 -12.03
C ALA A 155 5.50 -11.59 -10.69
N ALA A 156 6.42 -12.00 -9.82
CA ALA A 156 6.77 -11.26 -8.61
C ALA A 156 8.15 -10.62 -8.74
N VAL A 157 8.30 -9.40 -8.24
CA VAL A 157 9.61 -8.78 -8.02
C VAL A 157 9.96 -8.90 -6.56
N ILE A 158 11.19 -9.34 -6.26
CA ILE A 158 11.67 -9.47 -4.88
C ILE A 158 12.88 -8.56 -4.68
N ASP A 159 12.83 -7.81 -3.58
CA ASP A 159 14.00 -7.09 -3.09
C ASP A 159 14.01 -7.07 -1.55
N VAL A 160 15.17 -6.77 -0.98
CA VAL A 160 15.40 -6.73 0.46
C VAL A 160 15.96 -5.37 0.85
N THR A 161 15.31 -4.73 1.80
CA THR A 161 15.75 -3.45 2.33
C THR A 161 16.18 -3.54 3.78
N ASP A 162 17.06 -2.64 4.20
CA ASP A 162 17.33 -2.37 5.61
C ASP A 162 16.35 -1.32 6.16
N THR A 163 15.95 -1.49 7.42
CA THR A 163 15.31 -0.49 8.27
C THR A 163 15.96 -0.50 9.66
N TYR A 164 15.73 0.57 10.43
CA TYR A 164 16.38 0.78 11.72
C TYR A 164 15.36 0.96 12.83
N PHE A 165 15.70 0.49 14.03
CA PHE A 165 14.86 0.63 15.22
C PHE A 165 15.64 1.23 16.37
N GLU A 166 14.95 1.89 17.28
CA GLU A 166 15.51 2.45 18.51
C GLU A 166 15.25 1.52 19.72
N GLY A 167 15.91 1.82 20.84
CA GLY A 167 15.75 1.10 22.11
C GLY A 167 16.65 -0.11 22.29
N ASN A 168 16.59 -0.73 23.47
CA ASN A 168 17.38 -1.92 23.79
C ASN A 168 16.60 -3.20 23.44
N SER A 169 17.22 -4.06 22.62
CA SER A 169 16.72 -5.38 22.23
C SER A 169 17.91 -6.31 22.06
N GLU A 170 17.87 -7.51 22.65
CA GLU A 170 18.97 -8.47 22.50
C GLU A 170 19.04 -9.08 21.09
N GLU A 171 17.89 -9.20 20.42
CA GLU A 171 17.76 -9.78 19.08
C GLU A 171 18.21 -8.82 17.96
N ILE A 172 17.90 -7.52 18.08
CA ILE A 172 18.22 -6.52 17.05
C ILE A 172 19.58 -5.87 17.35
N LYS A 173 20.63 -6.41 16.75
CA LYS A 173 22.01 -5.97 16.95
C LYS A 173 22.34 -4.72 16.11
N ARG A 174 23.30 -3.92 16.59
CA ARG A 174 23.87 -2.82 15.80
C ARG A 174 24.72 -3.40 14.67
N ARG A 175 24.40 -3.03 13.42
CA ARG A 175 25.11 -3.46 12.21
C ARG A 175 25.23 -2.30 11.23
N LYS A 176 26.22 -2.35 10.34
CA LYS A 176 26.36 -1.42 9.23
C LYS A 176 25.33 -1.77 8.17
N GLY A 177 24.44 -0.85 7.83
CA GLY A 177 23.47 -1.05 6.75
C GLY A 177 23.99 -0.67 5.38
N LYS A 178 23.16 -0.92 4.36
CA LYS A 178 23.41 -0.58 2.96
C LYS A 178 23.63 0.93 2.74
N ASP A 179 23.10 1.78 3.61
CA ASP A 179 23.33 3.24 3.61
C ASP A 179 24.62 3.66 4.33
N GLY A 180 25.43 2.69 4.79
CA GLY A 180 26.69 2.91 5.50
C GLY A 180 26.54 3.21 7.00
N LYS A 181 25.33 3.40 7.53
CA LYS A 181 25.12 3.77 8.94
C LYS A 181 25.15 2.55 9.85
N VAL A 182 25.72 2.71 11.04
CA VAL A 182 25.75 1.67 12.07
C VAL A 182 24.66 1.89 13.12
N ARG A 183 23.57 1.14 13.00
CA ARG A 183 22.39 1.22 13.88
C ARG A 183 21.81 -0.17 14.11
N ARG A 184 20.85 -0.29 15.02
CA ARG A 184 20.09 -1.54 15.23
C ARG A 184 19.28 -1.82 13.97
N LEU A 185 19.72 -2.81 13.20
CA LEU A 185 19.31 -3.03 11.81
C LEU A 185 18.43 -4.27 11.72
N VAL A 186 17.35 -4.14 10.96
CA VAL A 186 16.47 -5.22 10.54
C VAL A 186 16.41 -5.20 9.02
N GLN A 187 16.37 -6.39 8.42
CA GLN A 187 16.13 -6.54 6.99
C GLN A 187 14.68 -6.93 6.73
N LEU A 188 14.06 -6.30 5.75
CA LEU A 188 12.71 -6.58 5.30
C LEU A 188 12.78 -7.07 3.85
N GLY A 189 12.48 -8.35 3.64
CA GLY A 189 12.20 -8.88 2.30
C GLY A 189 10.77 -8.56 1.92
N LEU A 190 10.57 -8.10 0.69
CA LEU A 190 9.26 -7.81 0.11
C LEU A 190 9.16 -8.46 -1.26
N ALA A 191 8.00 -9.04 -1.56
CA ALA A 191 7.62 -9.47 -2.89
C ALA A 191 6.40 -8.67 -3.34
N THR A 192 6.43 -8.11 -4.54
CA THR A 192 5.31 -7.36 -5.12
C THR A 192 4.92 -7.89 -6.50
N SER A 193 3.67 -7.71 -6.90
CA SER A 193 3.25 -7.96 -8.29
C SER A 193 4.06 -7.07 -9.25
N PHE A 194 4.38 -7.62 -10.42
CA PHE A 194 5.21 -6.92 -11.39
C PHE A 194 4.53 -5.69 -12.01
N LYS A 195 3.23 -5.76 -12.36
CA LYS A 195 2.56 -4.69 -13.13
C LYS A 195 2.16 -3.52 -12.25
N ASN A 196 1.63 -3.79 -11.07
CA ASN A 196 1.05 -2.76 -10.19
C ASN A 196 1.79 -2.58 -8.87
N GLY A 197 2.71 -3.48 -8.52
CA GLY A 197 3.41 -3.40 -7.25
C GLY A 197 2.54 -3.80 -6.06
N PHE A 198 1.46 -4.56 -6.27
CA PHE A 198 0.64 -5.02 -5.15
C PHE A 198 1.48 -5.90 -4.21
N PRO A 199 1.42 -5.69 -2.89
CA PRO A 199 2.18 -6.51 -1.95
C PRO A 199 1.68 -7.96 -1.98
N ILE A 200 2.61 -8.88 -2.23
CA ILE A 200 2.33 -10.32 -2.23
C ILE A 200 2.80 -10.88 -0.89
N PHE A 201 4.04 -10.63 -0.51
CA PHE A 201 4.61 -11.26 0.67
C PHE A 201 5.65 -10.36 1.30
N TYR A 202 5.81 -10.45 2.62
CA TYR A 202 6.95 -9.87 3.30
C TYR A 202 7.51 -10.84 4.32
N LYS A 203 8.80 -10.69 4.63
CA LYS A 203 9.44 -11.42 5.73
C LYS A 203 10.50 -10.57 6.40
N LYS A 204 10.54 -10.63 7.73
CA LYS A 204 11.50 -9.93 8.58
C LYS A 204 12.72 -10.81 8.82
N TYR A 205 13.90 -10.22 8.74
CA TYR A 205 15.18 -10.88 9.00
C TYR A 205 15.99 -10.11 10.03
N HIS A 206 16.82 -10.84 10.78
CA HIS A 206 17.62 -10.29 11.86
C HIS A 206 18.65 -9.25 11.41
N GLY A 207 18.89 -9.07 10.10
CA GLY A 207 19.70 -8.00 9.49
C GLY A 207 21.09 -8.45 8.99
N ASN A 208 21.71 -7.71 8.06
CA ASN A 208 23.03 -8.02 7.45
C ASN A 208 23.17 -9.46 6.92
N LEU A 209 22.06 -10.11 6.57
CA LEU A 209 22.08 -11.38 5.86
C LEU A 209 22.44 -11.12 4.40
N ASN A 210 23.15 -12.08 3.81
CA ASN A 210 23.45 -12.08 2.39
C ASN A 210 22.16 -12.23 1.59
N GLY A 211 21.95 -11.38 0.58
CA GLY A 211 20.78 -11.41 -0.28
C GLY A 211 20.52 -12.78 -0.93
N ILE A 212 21.58 -13.56 -1.19
CA ILE A 212 21.48 -14.94 -1.68
C ILE A 212 20.68 -15.83 -0.72
N HIS A 213 20.96 -15.75 0.59
CA HIS A 213 20.27 -16.57 1.59
C HIS A 213 18.86 -16.07 1.86
N VAL A 214 18.66 -14.75 1.85
CA VAL A 214 17.34 -14.15 2.01
C VAL A 214 16.42 -14.58 0.85
N PHE A 215 16.90 -14.49 -0.38
CA PHE A 215 16.13 -14.94 -1.55
C PHE A 215 15.77 -16.42 -1.48
N ARG A 216 16.71 -17.28 -1.08
CA ARG A 216 16.46 -18.72 -0.92
C ARG A 216 15.30 -19.00 0.01
N ASP A 217 15.28 -18.34 1.16
CA ASP A 217 14.20 -18.46 2.13
C ASP A 217 12.87 -17.92 1.57
N MET A 218 12.87 -16.73 0.96
CA MET A 218 11.65 -16.18 0.34
C MET A 218 11.11 -17.05 -0.81
N ALA A 219 11.97 -17.65 -1.63
CA ALA A 219 11.55 -18.50 -2.74
C ALA A 219 10.78 -19.74 -2.27
N LEU A 220 11.18 -20.31 -1.12
CA LEU A 220 10.48 -21.46 -0.52
C LEU A 220 9.07 -21.06 -0.05
N GLU A 221 8.92 -19.88 0.55
CA GLU A 221 7.62 -19.35 0.98
C GLU A 221 6.71 -19.03 -0.22
N LEU A 222 7.30 -18.49 -1.29
CA LEU A 222 6.59 -18.06 -2.49
C LEU A 222 6.16 -19.20 -3.40
N LYS A 223 6.73 -20.41 -3.26
CA LYS A 223 6.31 -21.60 -4.03
C LYS A 223 4.80 -21.84 -3.93
N ASN A 224 4.23 -21.64 -2.74
CA ASN A 224 2.81 -21.90 -2.47
C ASN A 224 1.88 -20.78 -2.97
N LYS A 225 2.39 -19.77 -3.68
CA LYS A 225 1.64 -18.62 -4.17
C LYS A 225 1.28 -18.71 -5.66
N ASN A 226 1.46 -19.88 -6.29
CA ASN A 226 1.20 -20.12 -7.72
C ASN A 226 1.88 -19.10 -8.65
N LEU A 227 3.03 -18.57 -8.25
CA LEU A 227 3.82 -17.66 -9.07
C LEU A 227 4.44 -18.43 -10.23
N LYS A 228 4.48 -17.84 -11.43
CA LYS A 228 5.21 -18.40 -12.56
C LYS A 228 6.66 -17.94 -12.59
N SER A 229 6.88 -16.63 -12.44
CA SER A 229 8.21 -16.03 -12.59
C SER A 229 8.56 -15.13 -11.42
N ILE A 230 9.85 -15.10 -11.08
CA ILE A 230 10.42 -14.24 -10.05
C ILE A 230 11.54 -13.40 -10.67
N ILE A 231 11.49 -12.10 -10.41
CA ILE A 231 12.48 -11.12 -10.85
C ILE A 231 13.27 -10.64 -9.64
N ILE A 232 14.58 -10.79 -9.66
CA ILE A 232 15.45 -10.41 -8.54
C ILE A 232 16.62 -9.53 -8.95
N ASP A 233 17.18 -8.83 -7.96
CA ASP A 233 18.42 -8.11 -8.16
C ASP A 233 19.66 -9.02 -8.16
N ARG A 234 20.73 -8.53 -8.77
CA ARG A 234 22.03 -9.19 -8.87
C ARG A 234 22.67 -9.57 -7.55
N GLY A 235 22.27 -8.92 -6.46
CA GLY A 235 22.71 -9.25 -5.10
C GLY A 235 22.17 -10.58 -4.57
N MET A 236 21.12 -11.11 -5.19
CA MET A 236 20.42 -12.33 -4.77
C MET A 236 20.73 -13.54 -5.66
N MET A 237 21.37 -13.32 -6.81
CA MET A 237 21.71 -14.36 -7.77
C MET A 237 22.89 -15.21 -7.30
N SER A 238 22.71 -16.53 -7.34
CA SER A 238 23.76 -17.53 -7.22
C SER A 238 23.39 -18.76 -8.05
N PHE A 239 24.38 -19.60 -8.36
CA PHE A 239 24.17 -20.85 -9.08
C PHE A 239 23.20 -21.79 -8.34
N GLU A 240 23.33 -21.89 -7.03
CA GLU A 240 22.45 -22.68 -6.17
C GLU A 240 21.02 -22.13 -6.18
N ASN A 241 20.86 -20.80 -6.22
CA ASN A 241 19.54 -20.17 -6.28
C ASN A 241 18.86 -20.38 -7.65
N MET A 242 19.62 -20.43 -8.75
CA MET A 242 19.09 -20.83 -10.06
C MET A 242 18.57 -22.27 -10.04
N LYS A 243 19.38 -23.20 -9.50
CA LYS A 243 19.00 -24.61 -9.35
C LYS A 243 17.77 -24.79 -8.46
N LEU A 244 17.73 -24.07 -7.33
CA LEU A 244 16.59 -24.08 -6.42
C LEU A 244 15.31 -23.65 -7.14
N ILE A 245 15.32 -22.50 -7.80
CA ILE A 245 14.13 -21.99 -8.50
C ILE A 245 13.61 -22.99 -9.52
N LYS A 246 14.51 -23.64 -10.27
CA LYS A 246 14.13 -24.72 -11.18
C LYS A 246 13.51 -25.92 -10.46
N SER A 247 14.08 -26.36 -9.34
CA SER A 247 13.52 -27.46 -8.53
C SER A 247 12.15 -27.14 -7.91
N LEU A 248 11.83 -25.86 -7.78
CA LEU A 248 10.54 -25.36 -7.34
C LEU A 248 9.54 -25.17 -8.49
N GLU A 249 9.92 -25.51 -9.73
CA GLU A 249 9.13 -25.31 -10.96
C GLU A 249 8.80 -23.83 -11.22
N LEU A 250 9.66 -22.93 -10.75
CA LEU A 250 9.55 -21.49 -10.92
C LEU A 250 10.51 -21.00 -12.02
N GLU A 251 10.13 -19.90 -12.67
CA GLU A 251 11.00 -19.17 -13.59
C GLU A 251 11.70 -18.01 -12.86
N LEU A 252 12.90 -17.66 -13.31
CA LEU A 252 13.77 -16.64 -12.75
C LEU A 252 14.21 -15.66 -13.82
N ILE A 253 14.23 -14.38 -13.48
CA ILE A 253 14.96 -13.35 -14.23
C ILE A 253 15.85 -12.62 -13.23
N GLY A 254 17.16 -12.56 -13.47
CA GLY A 254 18.08 -11.91 -12.54
C GLY A 254 19.42 -11.52 -13.15
N GLY A 255 20.02 -10.47 -12.60
CA GLY A 255 21.32 -9.98 -13.08
C GLY A 255 22.47 -10.83 -12.53
N LEU A 256 23.41 -11.23 -13.36
CA LEU A 256 24.61 -11.93 -12.90
C LEU A 256 25.74 -10.95 -12.57
N ARG A 257 26.48 -11.26 -11.51
CA ARG A 257 27.74 -10.57 -11.23
C ARG A 257 28.77 -11.05 -12.24
N LYS A 258 29.35 -10.12 -12.99
CA LYS A 258 30.52 -10.38 -13.83
C LYS A 258 31.64 -10.97 -12.98
N ASN A 259 32.22 -12.05 -13.46
CA ASN A 259 33.47 -12.63 -12.98
C ASN A 259 34.35 -12.92 -14.20
N LYS A 260 35.63 -13.25 -13.99
CA LYS A 260 36.57 -13.47 -15.09
C LYS A 260 36.06 -14.51 -16.10
N THR A 261 35.58 -15.66 -15.63
CA THR A 261 35.03 -16.72 -16.47
C THR A 261 33.88 -16.24 -17.34
N LEU A 262 32.86 -15.59 -16.77
CA LEU A 262 31.72 -15.10 -17.52
C LEU A 262 32.10 -13.99 -18.53
N VAL A 263 33.08 -13.16 -18.18
CA VAL A 263 33.59 -12.12 -19.09
C VAL A 263 34.32 -12.78 -20.25
N ASP A 264 35.27 -13.66 -19.99
CA ASP A 264 36.08 -14.34 -21.00
C ASP A 264 35.20 -15.23 -21.91
N ASP A 265 34.22 -15.93 -21.34
CA ASP A 265 33.37 -16.87 -22.08
C ASP A 265 32.28 -16.21 -22.92
N PHE A 266 31.80 -15.03 -22.54
CA PHE A 266 30.62 -14.40 -23.17
C PHE A 266 30.82 -12.96 -23.59
N VAL A 267 31.43 -12.11 -22.76
CA VAL A 267 31.59 -10.68 -23.06
C VAL A 267 32.73 -10.45 -24.05
N SER A 268 33.89 -11.05 -23.81
CA SER A 268 35.10 -10.89 -24.65
C SER A 268 34.92 -11.43 -26.07
N LYS A 269 33.92 -12.29 -26.30
CA LYS A 269 33.59 -12.84 -27.62
C LYS A 269 32.66 -11.94 -28.44
N ILE A 270 32.14 -10.86 -27.86
CA ILE A 270 31.24 -9.94 -28.55
C ILE A 270 32.04 -8.90 -29.31
N ASN A 271 31.86 -8.89 -30.64
CA ASN A 271 32.29 -7.76 -31.45
C ASN A 271 31.29 -6.61 -31.27
N ARG A 272 31.83 -5.41 -31.04
CA ARG A 272 31.05 -4.19 -30.78
C ARG A 272 30.19 -3.79 -31.98
N GLU A 273 30.70 -3.97 -33.19
CA GLU A 273 29.98 -3.65 -34.43
C GLU A 273 28.79 -4.60 -34.63
N ASP A 274 28.89 -5.84 -34.17
CA ASP A 274 27.82 -6.84 -34.30
C ASP A 274 26.69 -6.60 -33.30
N ILE A 275 27.03 -6.31 -32.04
CA ILE A 275 26.02 -6.06 -31.01
C ILE A 275 25.32 -4.71 -31.20
N TYR A 276 26.05 -3.68 -31.64
CA TYR A 276 25.52 -2.31 -31.77
C TYR A 276 24.76 -2.09 -33.09
N THR A 277 23.72 -2.89 -33.30
CA THR A 277 22.88 -2.86 -34.51
C THR A 277 21.40 -2.68 -34.16
N LEU A 278 20.59 -2.22 -35.13
CA LEU A 278 19.15 -2.07 -34.94
C LEU A 278 18.46 -3.41 -34.61
N LYS A 279 18.96 -4.51 -35.17
CA LYS A 279 18.44 -5.86 -34.91
C LYS A 279 18.54 -6.26 -33.44
N ASN A 280 19.61 -5.83 -32.76
CA ASN A 280 19.89 -6.19 -31.37
C ASN A 280 19.37 -5.14 -30.38
N ARG A 281 18.73 -4.08 -30.86
CA ARG A 281 18.33 -2.93 -30.05
C ARG A 281 17.02 -3.21 -29.31
N VAL A 282 17.05 -3.08 -27.99
CA VAL A 282 15.87 -3.06 -27.12
C VAL A 282 15.62 -1.64 -26.62
N ALA A 283 14.50 -1.06 -27.03
CA ALA A 283 14.06 0.25 -26.55
C ALA A 283 13.50 0.15 -25.12
N LEU A 284 14.05 0.90 -24.17
CA LEU A 284 13.55 1.03 -22.79
C LEU A 284 12.90 2.42 -22.60
N LYS A 285 12.31 2.67 -21.42
CA LYS A 285 11.62 3.93 -21.12
C LYS A 285 12.50 5.19 -21.35
N ASN A 286 13.74 5.15 -20.87
CA ASN A 286 14.64 6.31 -20.85
C ASN A 286 15.92 6.12 -21.66
N THR A 287 16.11 4.95 -22.28
CA THR A 287 17.35 4.62 -23.00
C THR A 287 17.12 3.47 -23.98
N SER A 288 18.15 3.07 -24.72
CA SER A 288 18.15 1.84 -25.50
C SER A 288 19.37 1.03 -25.13
N VAL A 289 19.20 -0.28 -25.06
CA VAL A 289 20.29 -1.24 -24.83
C VAL A 289 20.36 -2.20 -26.00
N PHE A 290 21.48 -2.88 -26.12
CA PHE A 290 21.74 -3.83 -27.20
C PHE A 290 22.04 -5.19 -26.60
N ILE A 291 21.48 -6.25 -27.18
CA ILE A 291 21.51 -7.57 -26.57
C ILE A 291 22.17 -8.60 -27.47
N ASN A 292 22.87 -9.55 -26.86
CA ASN A 292 23.31 -10.78 -27.50
C ASN A 292 23.18 -11.91 -26.48
N SER A 293 22.71 -13.09 -26.90
CA SER A 293 22.24 -14.12 -25.98
C SER A 293 22.89 -15.47 -26.25
N PHE A 294 23.14 -16.20 -25.18
CA PHE A 294 23.82 -17.48 -25.17
C PHE A 294 23.05 -18.48 -24.32
N ASP A 295 23.12 -19.76 -24.65
CA ASP A 295 22.63 -20.80 -23.75
C ASP A 295 23.53 -20.88 -22.52
N TYR A 296 22.91 -20.95 -21.35
CA TYR A 296 23.63 -20.97 -20.07
C TYR A 296 22.76 -21.62 -19.00
N MET A 297 23.29 -22.64 -18.33
CA MET A 297 22.67 -23.22 -17.13
C MET A 297 21.18 -23.57 -17.28
N GLU A 298 20.87 -24.37 -18.30
CA GLU A 298 19.51 -24.82 -18.62
C GLU A 298 18.51 -23.67 -18.77
N GLY A 299 19.02 -22.50 -19.16
CA GLY A 299 18.33 -21.26 -19.46
C GLY A 299 19.18 -20.45 -20.43
N ARG A 300 19.08 -19.13 -20.37
CA ARG A 300 19.76 -18.19 -21.27
C ARG A 300 20.50 -17.13 -20.49
N LEU A 301 21.65 -16.73 -21.02
CA LEU A 301 22.45 -15.61 -20.58
C LEU A 301 22.38 -14.53 -21.65
N ILE A 302 21.80 -13.39 -21.30
CA ILE A 302 21.75 -12.20 -22.14
C ILE A 302 22.89 -11.27 -21.72
N VAL A 303 23.80 -11.01 -22.64
CA VAL A 303 24.77 -9.93 -22.53
C VAL A 303 24.11 -8.65 -23.02
N VAL A 304 24.03 -7.66 -22.14
CA VAL A 304 23.41 -6.35 -22.41
C VAL A 304 24.50 -5.30 -22.49
N TYR A 305 24.60 -4.66 -23.65
CA TYR A 305 25.44 -3.51 -23.89
C TYR A 305 24.64 -2.22 -23.77
N ASN A 306 25.08 -1.32 -22.88
CA ASN A 306 24.50 0.01 -22.69
C ASN A 306 25.55 1.09 -22.99
N PRO A 307 25.48 1.74 -24.16
CA PRO A 307 26.42 2.79 -24.56
C PRO A 307 26.45 3.98 -23.59
N SER A 308 25.28 4.42 -23.10
CA SER A 308 25.18 5.54 -22.16
C SER A 308 25.88 5.23 -20.83
N LEU A 309 25.71 4.00 -20.32
CA LEU A 309 26.39 3.55 -19.11
C LEU A 309 27.90 3.44 -19.30
N GLU A 310 28.34 3.06 -20.50
CA GLU A 310 29.76 2.97 -20.83
C GLU A 310 30.44 4.33 -20.75
N VAL A 311 29.86 5.34 -21.38
CA VAL A 311 30.40 6.72 -21.39
C VAL A 311 30.55 7.23 -19.95
N ILE A 312 29.48 7.16 -19.15
CA ILE A 312 29.48 7.62 -17.75
C ILE A 312 30.56 6.90 -16.92
N LYS A 313 30.70 5.58 -17.08
CA LYS A 313 31.66 4.80 -16.29
C LYS A 313 33.11 5.03 -16.73
N LYS A 314 33.36 5.25 -18.01
CA LYS A 314 34.69 5.58 -18.52
C LYS A 314 35.18 6.91 -17.97
N GLU A 315 34.31 7.93 -17.92
CA GLU A 315 34.63 9.22 -17.29
C GLU A 315 35.02 9.03 -15.81
N ILE A 316 34.19 8.32 -15.04
CA ILE A 316 34.47 8.05 -13.61
C ILE A 316 35.77 7.25 -13.41
N ASN A 317 36.06 6.29 -14.29
CA ASN A 317 37.28 5.48 -14.19
C ASN A 317 38.53 6.28 -14.57
N PHE A 318 38.42 7.16 -15.57
CA PHE A 318 39.48 8.08 -15.96
C PHE A 318 39.85 9.00 -14.80
N GLU A 319 38.85 9.58 -14.11
CA GLU A 319 39.08 10.38 -12.89
C GLU A 319 39.76 9.61 -11.75
N LYS A 320 39.58 8.29 -11.70
CA LYS A 320 40.16 7.40 -10.67
C LYS A 320 41.48 6.75 -11.08
N GLY A 321 41.99 7.03 -12.27
CA GLY A 321 43.24 6.45 -12.80
C GLY A 321 43.18 4.92 -13.00
N ASN A 322 42.01 4.38 -13.40
CA ASN A 322 41.83 2.95 -13.61
C ASN A 322 41.62 2.64 -15.11
N ASP A 323 42.58 1.96 -15.73
CA ASP A 323 42.61 1.74 -17.20
C ASP A 323 41.82 0.50 -17.68
N ASN A 324 41.27 -0.31 -16.77
CA ASN A 324 40.63 -1.57 -17.15
C ASN A 324 39.20 -1.34 -17.69
N ASN A 325 39.06 -1.30 -19.02
CA ASN A 325 37.86 -0.81 -19.70
C ASN A 325 37.07 -1.85 -20.52
N SER A 326 37.55 -3.09 -20.63
CA SER A 326 37.05 -4.07 -21.63
C SER A 326 35.60 -4.53 -21.42
N ASP A 327 35.12 -4.58 -20.18
CA ASP A 327 33.76 -5.03 -19.84
C ASP A 327 32.84 -3.88 -19.40
N ILE A 328 33.27 -2.63 -19.56
CA ILE A 328 32.49 -1.44 -19.22
C ILE A 328 31.33 -1.30 -20.20
N GLY A 329 30.17 -0.87 -19.69
CA GLY A 329 28.93 -0.80 -20.47
C GLY A 329 28.19 -2.13 -20.59
N TYR A 330 28.83 -3.26 -20.27
CA TYR A 330 28.21 -4.59 -20.32
C TYR A 330 27.63 -5.01 -18.96
N SER A 331 26.42 -5.59 -19.03
CA SER A 331 25.72 -6.27 -17.94
C SER A 331 25.32 -7.67 -18.38
N LEU A 332 25.18 -8.58 -17.41
CA LEU A 332 24.77 -9.97 -17.66
C LEU A 332 23.42 -10.23 -17.00
N ILE A 333 22.46 -10.77 -17.74
CA ILE A 333 21.13 -11.14 -17.22
C ILE A 333 20.87 -12.60 -17.55
N TYR A 334 20.51 -13.38 -16.53
CA TYR A 334 20.09 -14.76 -16.67
C TYR A 334 18.58 -14.86 -16.62
N HIS A 335 18.02 -15.77 -17.42
CA HIS A 335 16.66 -16.25 -17.22
C HIS A 335 16.49 -17.71 -17.67
N ASN A 336 15.51 -18.40 -17.10
CA ASN A 336 15.02 -19.72 -17.57
C ASN A 336 13.56 -19.67 -18.03
N THR A 337 13.05 -18.47 -18.30
CA THR A 337 11.67 -18.23 -18.76
C THR A 337 11.49 -18.58 -20.24
N LYS A 338 10.23 -18.72 -20.67
CA LYS A 338 9.86 -18.83 -22.09
C LYS A 338 9.72 -17.49 -22.83
N TYR A 339 9.98 -16.37 -22.16
CA TYR A 339 9.89 -15.04 -22.76
C TYR A 339 11.00 -14.82 -23.78
N ALA A 340 10.73 -14.01 -24.81
CA ALA A 340 11.77 -13.54 -25.72
C ALA A 340 12.78 -12.66 -24.96
N ASP A 341 14.06 -12.71 -25.37
CA ASP A 341 15.14 -12.01 -24.68
C ASP A 341 14.87 -10.50 -24.53
N GLU A 342 14.28 -9.86 -25.54
CA GLU A 342 13.88 -8.46 -25.49
C GLU A 342 12.84 -8.18 -24.40
N GLU A 343 11.88 -9.09 -24.23
CA GLU A 343 10.85 -9.00 -23.19
C GLU A 343 11.45 -9.20 -21.81
N VAL A 344 12.39 -10.14 -21.66
CA VAL A 344 13.14 -10.36 -20.41
C VAL A 344 13.90 -9.11 -20.01
N ILE A 345 14.55 -8.44 -20.96
CA ILE A 345 15.25 -7.18 -20.70
C ILE A 345 14.26 -6.10 -20.26
N ARG A 346 13.13 -5.93 -20.94
CA ARG A 346 12.09 -4.96 -20.51
C ARG A 346 11.63 -5.25 -19.07
N LYS A 347 11.31 -6.51 -18.75
CA LYS A 347 10.90 -6.92 -17.41
C LYS A 347 11.97 -6.68 -16.35
N TYR A 348 13.23 -6.99 -16.65
CA TYR A 348 14.33 -6.79 -15.71
C TYR A 348 14.56 -5.30 -15.40
N TYR A 349 14.47 -4.43 -16.40
CA TYR A 349 14.63 -2.98 -16.19
C TYR A 349 13.40 -2.33 -15.56
N ASP A 350 12.20 -2.90 -15.73
CA ASP A 350 10.97 -2.42 -15.09
C ASP A 350 10.82 -2.84 -13.61
N LYS A 351 11.80 -3.57 -13.05
CA LYS A 351 11.80 -4.00 -11.64
C LYS A 351 11.82 -2.84 -10.62
N GLU A 352 12.00 -1.60 -11.06
CA GLU A 352 11.89 -0.37 -10.23
C GLU A 352 10.55 -0.26 -9.47
N ILE A 353 9.54 -1.04 -9.85
CA ILE A 353 8.28 -1.16 -9.10
C ILE A 353 8.50 -1.46 -7.61
N ILE A 354 9.45 -2.33 -7.28
CA ILE A 354 9.71 -2.66 -5.86
C ILE A 354 10.54 -1.61 -5.15
N GLU A 355 11.42 -0.91 -5.86
CA GLU A 355 12.14 0.23 -5.28
C GLU A 355 11.17 1.36 -4.91
N ARG A 356 10.16 1.60 -5.76
CA ARG A 356 9.05 2.50 -5.44
C ARG A 356 8.24 2.03 -4.24
N ALA A 357 7.98 0.72 -4.11
CA ALA A 357 7.31 0.15 -2.95
C ALA A 357 8.11 0.43 -1.66
N PHE A 358 9.41 0.18 -1.66
CA PHE A 358 10.27 0.50 -0.52
C PHE A 358 10.40 1.99 -0.25
N LYS A 359 10.39 2.85 -1.27
CA LYS A 359 10.35 4.31 -1.09
C LYS A 359 9.07 4.73 -0.37
N GLN A 360 7.92 4.16 -0.72
CA GLN A 360 6.66 4.41 -0.01
C GLN A 360 6.73 3.90 1.44
N LEU A 361 7.17 2.66 1.66
CA LEU A 361 7.31 2.08 3.00
C LEU A 361 8.22 2.93 3.91
N LYS A 362 9.41 3.31 3.43
CA LYS A 362 10.37 4.07 4.24
C LYS A 362 10.01 5.53 4.43
N GLY A 363 9.51 6.19 3.39
CA GLY A 363 9.30 7.64 3.39
C GLY A 363 7.89 8.06 3.76
N VAL A 364 6.88 7.43 3.16
CA VAL A 364 5.47 7.81 3.36
C VAL A 364 4.96 7.16 4.63
N LEU A 365 5.20 5.86 4.77
CA LEU A 365 4.72 5.02 5.84
C LEU A 365 5.74 4.84 6.96
N ASN A 366 6.80 5.66 7.02
CA ASN A 366 7.75 5.69 8.14
C ASN A 366 8.08 4.30 8.74
N LEU A 367 8.52 3.36 7.89
CA LEU A 367 8.85 1.98 8.30
C LEU A 367 9.87 1.93 9.46
N ARG A 368 10.65 3.01 9.62
CA ARG A 368 11.39 3.29 10.84
C ARG A 368 10.48 4.01 11.84
N PRO A 369 9.95 3.32 12.86
CA PRO A 369 9.02 3.95 13.79
C PRO A 369 9.71 4.97 14.70
N ILE A 370 8.91 5.91 15.19
CA ILE A 370 9.28 6.86 16.24
C ILE A 370 8.65 6.40 17.55
N ARG A 371 9.44 6.29 18.63
CA ARG A 371 8.99 5.92 19.99
C ARG A 371 8.30 4.54 20.08
N VAL A 372 8.82 3.55 19.37
CA VAL A 372 8.41 2.14 19.49
C VAL A 372 9.62 1.32 19.92
N TRP A 373 9.52 0.68 21.09
CA TRP A 373 10.68 0.13 21.81
C TRP A 373 10.57 -1.38 22.04
N LEU A 374 9.37 -1.87 22.40
CA LEU A 374 9.08 -3.29 22.62
C LEU A 374 9.12 -4.09 21.32
N LYS A 375 9.44 -5.37 21.40
CA LYS A 375 9.62 -6.25 20.24
C LYS A 375 8.31 -6.42 19.48
N GLU A 376 7.27 -6.76 20.21
CA GLU A 376 5.91 -7.00 19.74
C GLU A 376 5.39 -5.74 19.04
N HIS A 377 5.63 -4.57 19.63
CA HIS A 377 5.23 -3.30 19.03
C HIS A 377 6.00 -2.97 17.74
N LYS A 378 7.28 -3.34 17.63
CA LYS A 378 8.07 -3.16 16.41
C LYS A 378 7.55 -4.06 15.28
N GLU A 379 7.16 -5.28 15.61
CA GLU A 379 6.54 -6.22 14.67
C GLU A 379 5.18 -5.71 14.20
N GLY A 380 4.30 -5.30 15.13
CA GLY A 380 3.02 -4.68 14.80
C GLY A 380 3.15 -3.44 13.92
N HIS A 381 4.16 -2.58 14.17
CA HIS A 381 4.42 -1.43 13.32
C HIS A 381 4.80 -1.80 11.88
N ILE A 382 5.63 -2.85 11.69
CA ILE A 382 5.98 -3.35 10.35
C ILE A 382 4.72 -3.86 9.64
N MET A 383 3.88 -4.61 10.35
CA MET A 383 2.62 -5.14 9.83
C MET A 383 1.67 -4.00 9.42
N ILE A 384 1.51 -2.97 10.25
CA ILE A 384 0.72 -1.76 9.94
C ILE A 384 1.27 -1.08 8.68
N CYS A 385 2.59 -0.92 8.56
CA CYS A 385 3.19 -0.34 7.37
C CYS A 385 2.89 -1.16 6.11
N TYR A 386 2.93 -2.49 6.21
CA TYR A 386 2.61 -3.38 5.09
C TYR A 386 1.13 -3.27 4.67
N LEU A 387 0.19 -3.28 5.64
CA LEU A 387 -1.24 -3.15 5.36
C LEU A 387 -1.60 -1.75 4.84
N ALA A 388 -0.97 -0.70 5.37
CA ALA A 388 -1.10 0.65 4.83
C ALA A 388 -0.56 0.75 3.39
N TYR A 389 0.54 0.05 3.08
CA TYR A 389 1.05 -0.04 1.72
C TYR A 389 0.07 -0.76 0.79
N ALA A 390 -0.61 -1.82 1.25
CA ALA A 390 -1.65 -2.49 0.49
C ALA A 390 -2.78 -1.52 0.10
N ILE A 391 -3.28 -0.71 1.06
CA ILE A 391 -4.27 0.34 0.80
C ILE A 391 -3.76 1.33 -0.26
N LEU A 392 -2.56 1.88 -0.08
CA LEU A 392 -1.99 2.83 -1.05
C LEU A 392 -1.80 2.21 -2.43
N SER A 393 -1.42 0.95 -2.51
CA SER A 393 -1.19 0.25 -3.78
C SER A 393 -2.50 0.11 -4.59
N LEU A 394 -3.60 -0.26 -3.94
CA LEU A 394 -4.91 -0.36 -4.57
C LEU A 394 -5.49 1.01 -4.91
N MET A 395 -5.33 2.01 -4.04
CA MET A 395 -5.69 3.39 -4.34
C MET A 395 -4.95 3.90 -5.59
N ASN A 396 -3.63 3.70 -5.65
CA ASN A 396 -2.83 4.11 -6.81
C ASN A 396 -3.31 3.43 -8.09
N TYR A 397 -3.72 2.16 -8.02
CA TYR A 397 -4.29 1.46 -9.16
C TYR A 397 -5.58 2.10 -9.65
N LYS A 398 -6.54 2.34 -8.75
CA LYS A 398 -7.85 2.92 -9.09
C LYS A 398 -7.73 4.37 -9.60
N LEU A 399 -6.76 5.12 -9.07
CA LEU A 399 -6.52 6.53 -9.44
C LEU A 399 -5.66 6.72 -10.69
N LYS A 400 -5.22 5.65 -11.37
CA LYS A 400 -4.37 5.75 -12.58
C LYS A 400 -4.94 6.68 -13.65
N LYS A 401 -6.25 6.63 -13.89
CA LYS A 401 -6.93 7.45 -14.91
C LYS A 401 -6.89 8.93 -14.57
N SER A 402 -7.01 9.27 -13.27
CA SER A 402 -6.93 10.64 -12.76
C SER A 402 -5.50 11.19 -12.68
N LYS A 403 -4.49 10.38 -13.03
CA LYS A 403 -3.05 10.75 -13.06
C LYS A 403 -2.56 11.40 -11.76
N ILE A 404 -3.10 10.96 -10.63
CA ILE A 404 -2.77 11.45 -9.29
C ILE A 404 -2.32 10.28 -8.43
N SER A 405 -1.34 10.49 -7.54
CA SER A 405 -0.94 9.47 -6.59
C SER A 405 -1.99 9.34 -5.48
N ALA A 406 -2.03 8.18 -4.82
CA ALA A 406 -2.90 7.96 -3.67
C ALA A 406 -2.66 9.00 -2.55
N ILE A 407 -1.41 9.39 -2.33
CA ILE A 407 -1.04 10.36 -1.28
C ILE A 407 -1.55 11.74 -1.62
N ASP A 408 -1.33 12.19 -2.87
CA ASP A 408 -1.81 13.50 -3.32
C ASP A 408 -3.36 13.54 -3.33
N ALA A 409 -4.00 12.41 -3.65
CA ALA A 409 -5.45 12.30 -3.56
C ALA A 409 -5.95 12.42 -2.11
N LEU A 410 -5.28 11.77 -1.15
CA LEU A 410 -5.60 11.93 0.27
C LEU A 410 -5.40 13.39 0.74
N ASP A 411 -4.37 14.09 0.26
CA ASP A 411 -4.16 15.50 0.57
C ASP A 411 -5.26 16.40 -0.02
N VAL A 412 -5.76 16.12 -1.23
CA VAL A 412 -6.94 16.82 -1.80
C VAL A 412 -8.22 16.56 -0.99
N LEU A 413 -8.39 15.33 -0.50
CA LEU A 413 -9.55 14.91 0.28
C LEU A 413 -9.48 15.37 1.75
N LYS A 414 -8.30 15.70 2.28
CA LYS A 414 -8.06 16.12 3.67
C LYS A 414 -8.94 17.27 4.17
N HIS A 415 -9.31 18.18 3.28
CA HIS A 415 -10.15 19.33 3.59
C HIS A 415 -11.66 19.05 3.49
N GLY A 416 -12.04 17.78 3.42
CA GLY A 416 -13.42 17.33 3.48
C GLY A 416 -13.86 17.03 4.91
N TYR A 417 -14.79 17.83 5.42
CA TYR A 417 -15.25 17.73 6.80
C TYR A 417 -16.72 17.31 6.90
N ARG A 418 -17.04 16.56 7.96
CA ARG A 418 -18.42 16.36 8.43
C ARG A 418 -18.70 17.31 9.58
N VAL A 419 -19.85 17.96 9.54
CA VAL A 419 -20.30 18.93 10.53
C VAL A 419 -21.52 18.35 11.25
N SER A 420 -21.46 18.21 12.56
CA SER A 420 -22.63 17.90 13.39
C SER A 420 -23.34 19.19 13.78
N LEU A 421 -24.61 19.29 13.43
CA LEU A 421 -25.47 20.45 13.65
C LEU A 421 -26.58 20.11 14.63
N PHE A 422 -26.89 21.04 15.53
CA PHE A 422 -27.93 20.90 16.54
C PHE A 422 -28.88 22.08 16.52
N ASP A 423 -30.17 21.79 16.35
CA ASP A 423 -31.26 22.76 16.47
C ASP A 423 -31.73 22.81 17.94
N LYS A 424 -31.40 23.91 18.61
CA LYS A 424 -31.77 24.16 20.02
C LYS A 424 -33.28 24.13 20.26
N LYS A 425 -34.05 24.60 19.28
CA LYS A 425 -35.49 24.80 19.41
C LYS A 425 -36.24 23.49 19.25
N ASN A 426 -35.84 22.69 18.29
CA ASN A 426 -36.49 21.42 17.98
C ASN A 426 -35.82 20.21 18.64
N ASN A 427 -34.73 20.43 19.40
CA ASN A 427 -33.90 19.40 20.03
C ASN A 427 -33.53 18.27 19.03
N HIS A 428 -33.05 18.67 17.87
CA HIS A 428 -32.77 17.77 16.75
C HIS A 428 -31.33 17.92 16.29
N GLU A 429 -30.68 16.79 15.99
CA GLU A 429 -29.29 16.73 15.53
C GLU A 429 -29.20 16.02 14.19
N TRP A 430 -28.35 16.54 13.32
CA TRP A 430 -28.03 15.92 12.04
C TRP A 430 -26.60 16.21 11.65
N ASN A 431 -26.07 15.40 10.74
CA ASN A 431 -24.72 15.57 10.20
C ASN A 431 -24.80 15.99 8.73
N LEU A 432 -23.87 16.83 8.31
CA LEU A 432 -23.78 17.26 6.92
C LEU A 432 -22.32 17.22 6.47
N LEU A 433 -22.08 16.72 5.26
CA LEU A 433 -20.78 16.79 4.63
C LEU A 433 -20.62 18.17 3.98
N VAL A 434 -19.47 18.81 4.17
CA VAL A 434 -19.17 20.08 3.51
C VAL A 434 -19.23 19.91 1.98
N GLN A 435 -19.66 20.95 1.28
CA GLN A 435 -19.78 20.93 -0.17
C GLN A 435 -18.47 20.50 -0.84
N LEU A 436 -18.56 19.43 -1.62
CA LEU A 436 -17.42 18.85 -2.31
C LEU A 436 -17.07 19.62 -3.57
N THR A 437 -15.77 19.87 -3.74
CA THR A 437 -15.23 20.38 -5.02
C THR A 437 -15.39 19.35 -6.13
N PRO A 438 -15.43 19.75 -7.42
CA PRO A 438 -15.48 18.81 -8.53
C PRO A 438 -14.37 17.77 -8.48
N LYS A 439 -13.15 18.18 -8.09
CA LYS A 439 -12.02 17.27 -7.98
C LYS A 439 -12.21 16.23 -6.87
N GLN A 440 -12.71 16.63 -5.70
CA GLN A 440 -12.98 15.68 -4.60
C GLN A 440 -14.03 14.65 -5.02
N LYS A 441 -15.09 15.05 -5.73
CA LYS A 441 -16.10 14.11 -6.25
C LYS A 441 -15.48 13.11 -7.22
N GLU A 442 -14.72 13.59 -8.21
CA GLU A 442 -14.01 12.73 -9.17
C GLU A 442 -13.15 11.69 -8.46
N LEU A 443 -12.38 12.09 -7.44
CA LEU A 443 -11.51 11.17 -6.70
C LEU A 443 -12.31 10.12 -5.90
N LEU A 444 -13.38 10.53 -5.21
CA LEU A 444 -14.23 9.62 -4.46
C LEU A 444 -14.94 8.62 -5.37
N ASP A 445 -15.43 9.07 -6.53
CA ASP A 445 -16.05 8.22 -7.54
C ASP A 445 -15.03 7.18 -8.08
N CYS A 446 -13.81 7.61 -8.39
CA CYS A 446 -12.75 6.68 -8.83
C CYS A 446 -12.41 5.63 -7.78
N LEU A 447 -12.51 5.98 -6.50
CA LEU A 447 -12.25 5.09 -5.37
C LEU A 447 -13.50 4.26 -4.98
N GLY A 448 -14.65 4.49 -5.61
CA GLY A 448 -15.90 3.78 -5.32
C GLY A 448 -16.55 4.17 -3.99
N VAL A 449 -16.29 5.38 -3.50
CA VAL A 449 -16.85 5.90 -2.25
C VAL A 449 -18.26 6.44 -2.50
N VAL A 450 -19.25 5.84 -1.87
CA VAL A 450 -20.62 6.36 -1.86
C VAL A 450 -20.81 7.25 -0.64
N TYR A 451 -20.88 8.56 -0.84
CA TYR A 451 -21.18 9.52 0.22
C TYR A 451 -22.66 9.94 0.15
N LYS A 452 -23.39 9.78 1.26
CA LYS A 452 -24.75 10.32 1.40
C LYS A 452 -24.65 11.73 1.97
N ASN A 453 -25.30 12.68 1.28
CA ASN A 453 -25.50 14.05 1.79
C ASN A 453 -26.47 14.08 2.96
#